data_AF-A0AAV1EG45-F1
#
_entry.id   AF-A0AAV1EG45-F1
#
_cell.length_a   1.000
_cell.length_b   1.000
_cell.length_c   1.000
_cell.angle_alpha   90.00
_cell.angle_beta   90.00
_cell.angle_gamma   90.00
#
_symmetry.space_group_name_H-M   'P 1'
#
loop_
_entity.id
_entity.type
_entity.pdbx_description
1 polymer ?
#
loop_
_entity_poly.entity_id
_entity_poly.type
_entity_poly.pdbx_seq_one_letter_code
_entity_poly.pdbx_strand_id
1 'polypeptide(L)'
;MLFIYYCLVLSSQYEMVRVLVFQPGPRDSLVQCFIKRNQSTQTYHLYLSLSQALADDGKFLLAARRCRRPTCTDYVITLQTDEMSKGNKTYIGKLRSNFLGTKFVVYDALPPNGVTTMSKCRSTRLVGSKQSFPRVLAGNYPVAHISYELNVLGARGPRRMHCVMDPIPATSVKPGGIAPIQLDFPVNNVDYFTLFRSRSSRSEKSMSGPLDDRQREESLVLRNKSPRWHEQLQCWCLNFHGRVTVASVKNFQLVASPEGGEAGPEHEKVILQFGKVGKDVFTMDYRYPISAFQAFAICLSSFDTKIACE
;
A
#
# COMPACT_ATOMS: atom_id res chain seq x y z
N MET A 1 -9.54 -8.26 -14.72
CA MET A 1 -9.22 -9.69 -14.45
C MET A 1 -8.32 -10.28 -15.53
N LEU A 2 -8.64 -10.10 -16.82
CA LEU A 2 -7.76 -10.56 -17.93
C LEU A 2 -6.34 -10.01 -17.86
N PHE A 3 -6.13 -8.72 -17.56
CA PHE A 3 -4.77 -8.16 -17.48
C PHE A 3 -3.93 -8.83 -16.38
N ILE A 4 -4.51 -9.02 -15.18
CA ILE A 4 -3.84 -9.73 -14.07
C ILE A 4 -3.46 -11.15 -14.50
N TYR A 5 -4.38 -11.88 -15.14
CA TYR A 5 -4.15 -13.24 -15.65
C TYR A 5 -3.10 -13.30 -16.77
N TYR A 6 -3.17 -12.39 -17.74
CA TYR A 6 -2.28 -12.34 -18.91
C TYR A 6 -0.83 -12.07 -18.50
N CYS A 7 -0.68 -11.20 -17.51
CA CYS A 7 0.61 -10.87 -16.96
C CYS A 7 1.25 -12.13 -16.31
N LEU A 8 0.48 -13.07 -15.73
CA LEU A 8 1.05 -14.29 -15.10
C LEU A 8 1.71 -15.27 -16.08
N VAL A 9 1.56 -15.11 -17.40
CA VAL A 9 1.84 -16.18 -18.39
C VAL A 9 3.12 -15.95 -19.21
N LEU A 10 3.73 -14.76 -19.27
CA LEU A 10 4.86 -14.51 -20.21
C LEU A 10 6.05 -13.70 -19.63
N SER A 11 7.22 -14.36 -19.56
CA SER A 11 8.61 -13.85 -19.42
C SER A 11 9.07 -13.19 -18.09
N SER A 12 10.33 -13.46 -17.70
CA SER A 12 11.08 -13.09 -16.46
C SER A 12 10.26 -12.85 -15.18
N GLN A 13 10.27 -13.84 -14.26
CA GLN A 13 9.40 -13.92 -13.08
C GLN A 13 9.33 -12.64 -12.20
N TYR A 14 10.41 -11.84 -12.11
CA TYR A 14 10.49 -10.74 -11.14
C TYR A 14 9.79 -9.45 -11.57
N GLU A 15 10.01 -9.02 -12.82
CA GLU A 15 9.51 -7.72 -13.28
C GLU A 15 7.98 -7.73 -13.42
N MET A 16 7.40 -8.85 -13.82
CA MET A 16 5.96 -8.98 -13.94
C MET A 16 5.24 -9.02 -12.59
N VAL A 17 5.79 -9.75 -11.60
CA VAL A 17 5.23 -9.72 -10.23
C VAL A 17 5.35 -8.31 -9.66
N ARG A 18 6.43 -7.59 -9.97
CA ARG A 18 6.60 -6.20 -9.57
C ARG A 18 5.53 -5.28 -10.17
N VAL A 19 5.25 -5.40 -11.47
CA VAL A 19 4.15 -4.66 -12.12
C VAL A 19 2.83 -4.95 -11.40
N LEU A 20 2.53 -6.22 -11.14
CA LEU A 20 1.30 -6.66 -10.50
C LEU A 20 1.12 -6.05 -9.10
N VAL A 21 2.18 -6.01 -8.28
CA VAL A 21 2.06 -5.55 -6.88
C VAL A 21 1.95 -4.02 -6.75
N PHE A 22 2.44 -3.27 -7.74
CA PHE A 22 2.34 -1.80 -7.78
C PHE A 22 1.12 -1.31 -8.59
N GLN A 23 0.53 -2.16 -9.42
CA GLN A 23 -0.70 -1.82 -10.13
C GLN A 23 -1.88 -1.69 -9.14
N PRO A 24 -2.67 -0.60 -9.23
CA PRO A 24 -3.92 -0.49 -8.50
C PRO A 24 -4.88 -1.64 -8.81
N GLY A 25 -5.69 -2.04 -7.83
CA GLY A 25 -6.75 -3.03 -8.04
C GLY A 25 -7.79 -2.58 -9.08
N PRO A 26 -8.69 -3.47 -9.52
CA PRO A 26 -9.84 -3.10 -10.32
C PRO A 26 -10.83 -2.26 -9.50
N ARG A 27 -11.69 -1.47 -10.17
CA ARG A 27 -12.68 -0.61 -9.51
C ARG A 27 -13.88 -1.38 -8.96
N ASP A 28 -14.33 -2.39 -9.70
CA ASP A 28 -15.65 -3.00 -9.46
C ASP A 28 -15.59 -4.20 -8.52
N SER A 29 -14.45 -4.87 -8.45
CA SER A 29 -14.24 -6.05 -7.62
C SER A 29 -13.06 -5.91 -6.67
N LEU A 30 -13.09 -6.68 -5.59
CA LEU A 30 -11.93 -6.85 -4.72
C LEU A 30 -11.02 -7.92 -5.29
N VAL A 31 -9.72 -7.63 -5.37
CA VAL A 31 -8.68 -8.64 -5.48
C VAL A 31 -8.58 -9.34 -4.13
N GLN A 32 -8.84 -10.64 -4.12
CA GLN A 32 -8.82 -11.44 -2.90
C GLN A 32 -7.42 -12.00 -2.65
N CYS A 33 -6.85 -11.70 -1.49
CA CYS A 33 -5.56 -12.21 -1.07
C CYS A 33 -5.64 -12.76 0.36
N PHE A 34 -4.57 -13.43 0.79
CA PHE A 34 -4.39 -13.81 2.18
C PHE A 34 -2.93 -13.65 2.62
N ILE A 35 -2.74 -13.43 3.92
CA ILE A 35 -1.45 -13.28 4.57
C ILE A 35 -1.24 -14.50 5.48
N LYS A 36 -0.18 -15.27 5.22
CA LYS A 36 0.34 -16.30 6.12
C LYS A 36 1.46 -15.68 6.97
N ARG A 37 1.33 -15.72 8.29
CA ARG A 37 2.32 -15.21 9.25
C ARG A 37 3.15 -16.35 9.82
N ASN A 38 4.44 -16.16 9.96
CA ASN A 38 5.28 -17.01 10.81
C ASN A 38 5.76 -16.20 12.02
N GLN A 39 5.30 -16.59 13.21
CA GLN A 39 5.63 -15.88 14.45
C GLN A 39 7.07 -16.11 14.91
N SER A 40 7.68 -17.26 14.62
CA SER A 40 9.04 -17.55 15.08
C SER A 40 10.06 -16.72 14.32
N THR A 41 9.91 -16.60 13.00
CA THR A 41 10.78 -15.81 12.13
C THR A 41 10.34 -14.35 11.99
N GLN A 42 9.15 -14.01 12.52
CA GLN A 42 8.52 -12.71 12.35
C GLN A 42 8.35 -12.32 10.86
N THR A 43 8.01 -13.30 10.02
CA THR A 43 7.78 -13.11 8.58
C THR A 43 6.30 -13.18 8.22
N TYR A 44 5.95 -12.53 7.12
CA TYR A 44 4.60 -12.39 6.60
C TYR A 44 4.66 -12.60 5.10
N HIS A 45 3.84 -13.50 4.57
CA HIS A 45 3.80 -13.81 3.15
C HIS A 45 2.40 -13.52 2.61
N LEU A 46 2.34 -12.72 1.56
CA LEU A 46 1.11 -12.36 0.85
C LEU A 46 0.94 -13.29 -0.36
N TYR A 47 -0.27 -13.83 -0.50
CA TYR A 47 -0.67 -14.66 -1.61
C TYR A 47 -1.96 -14.14 -2.24
N LEU A 48 -2.03 -14.18 -3.57
CA LEU A 48 -3.25 -13.99 -4.35
C LEU A 48 -4.10 -15.27 -4.28
N SER A 49 -5.38 -15.16 -3.97
CA SER A 49 -6.33 -16.28 -4.02
C SER A 49 -6.69 -16.55 -5.49
N LEU A 50 -6.48 -17.78 -5.98
CA LEU A 50 -6.88 -18.18 -7.34
C LEU A 50 -8.23 -18.91 -7.34
N SER A 51 -8.60 -19.50 -6.21
CA SER A 51 -9.91 -20.07 -5.95
C SER A 51 -10.63 -19.35 -4.80
N GLN A 52 -11.95 -19.47 -4.76
CA GLN A 52 -12.78 -19.03 -3.63
C GLN A 52 -12.57 -19.91 -2.38
N ALA A 53 -11.94 -21.08 -2.54
CA ALA A 53 -11.69 -22.03 -1.46
C ALA A 53 -10.45 -21.63 -0.62
N LEU A 54 -10.61 -21.62 0.71
CA LEU A 54 -9.55 -21.31 1.68
C LEU A 54 -8.39 -22.34 1.72
N ALA A 55 -8.54 -23.47 1.03
CA ALA A 55 -7.54 -24.53 0.92
C ALA A 55 -6.56 -24.32 -0.25
N ASP A 56 -6.73 -23.26 -1.04
CA ASP A 56 -5.81 -22.92 -2.13
C ASP A 56 -4.49 -22.36 -1.56
N ASP A 57 -3.36 -22.88 -2.03
CA ASP A 57 -2.04 -22.37 -1.67
C ASP A 57 -1.77 -20.98 -2.27
N GLY A 58 -2.57 -20.56 -3.25
CA GLY A 58 -2.54 -19.24 -3.86
C GLY A 58 -1.24 -18.95 -4.60
N LYS A 59 -1.18 -17.79 -5.26
CA LYS A 59 0.05 -17.32 -5.91
C LYS A 59 0.79 -16.34 -5.00
N PHE A 60 2.02 -16.68 -4.61
CA PHE A 60 2.87 -15.78 -3.83
C PHE A 60 3.08 -14.43 -4.55
N LEU A 61 2.98 -13.33 -3.80
CA LEU A 61 3.17 -11.96 -4.30
C LEU A 61 4.30 -11.23 -3.59
N LEU A 62 4.27 -11.19 -2.26
CA LEU A 62 5.16 -10.38 -1.43
C LEU A 62 5.52 -11.10 -0.17
N ALA A 63 6.71 -10.80 0.35
CA ALA A 63 7.09 -11.16 1.69
C ALA A 63 7.50 -9.93 2.49
N ALA A 64 7.32 -9.99 3.79
CA ALA A 64 7.81 -8.99 4.71
C ALA A 64 8.42 -9.63 5.95
N ARG A 65 9.46 -9.00 6.48
CA ARG A 65 10.07 -9.38 7.76
C ARG A 65 10.03 -8.21 8.73
N ARG A 66 9.49 -8.46 9.92
CA ARG A 66 9.51 -7.49 11.01
C ARG A 66 10.88 -7.50 11.70
N CYS A 67 11.45 -6.32 11.84
CA CYS A 67 12.73 -6.03 12.47
C CYS A 67 12.50 -5.00 13.58
N ARG A 68 12.50 -5.46 14.84
CA ARG A 68 12.40 -4.55 15.99
C ARG A 68 13.71 -3.80 16.18
N ARG A 69 13.63 -2.48 16.37
CA ARG A 69 14.73 -1.59 16.75
C ARG A 69 14.40 -0.96 18.11
N PRO A 70 15.39 -0.38 18.83
CA PRO A 70 15.14 0.28 20.11
C PRO A 70 14.10 1.42 20.03
N THR A 71 14.05 2.14 18.91
CA THR A 71 13.21 3.34 18.75
C THR A 71 12.03 3.17 17.79
N CYS A 72 11.96 2.06 17.05
CA CYS A 72 10.96 1.81 16.02
C CYS A 72 10.87 0.33 15.65
N THR A 73 9.82 -0.05 14.93
CA THR A 73 9.74 -1.33 14.23
C THR A 73 9.81 -1.07 12.72
N ASP A 74 10.72 -1.75 12.02
CA ASP A 74 10.77 -1.78 10.56
C ASP A 74 10.14 -3.08 10.04
N TYR A 75 9.38 -3.03 8.96
CA TYR A 75 9.02 -4.19 8.15
C TYR A 75 9.65 -4.01 6.78
N VAL A 76 10.63 -4.85 6.45
CA VAL A 76 11.27 -4.86 5.13
C VAL A 76 10.40 -5.70 4.19
N ILE A 77 10.00 -5.15 3.04
CA ILE A 77 9.11 -5.79 2.06
C ILE A 77 9.89 -6.14 0.79
N THR A 78 9.76 -7.39 0.34
CA THR A 78 10.49 -7.97 -0.79
C THR A 78 9.58 -8.78 -1.71
N LEU A 79 10.07 -9.04 -2.94
CA LEU A 79 9.43 -9.91 -3.94
C LEU A 79 9.79 -11.40 -3.80
N GLN A 80 10.61 -11.77 -2.81
CA GLN A 80 11.14 -13.14 -2.62
C GLN A 80 11.13 -13.54 -1.16
N THR A 81 11.02 -14.84 -0.89
CA THR A 81 10.87 -15.43 0.45
C THR A 81 12.20 -15.65 1.20
N ASP A 82 13.30 -15.79 0.48
CA ASP A 82 14.55 -16.40 0.93
C ASP A 82 15.58 -15.39 1.47
N GLU A 83 15.47 -14.09 1.15
CA GLU A 83 16.40 -13.08 1.67
C GLU A 83 15.75 -11.70 1.91
N MET A 84 15.61 -11.32 3.18
CA MET A 84 14.90 -10.10 3.62
C MET A 84 15.84 -8.96 4.02
N SER A 85 16.78 -8.58 3.15
CA SER A 85 17.73 -7.49 3.43
C SER A 85 17.54 -6.30 2.47
N LYS A 86 17.79 -5.09 2.95
CA LYS A 86 17.67 -3.85 2.16
C LYS A 86 18.69 -3.77 0.99
N GLY A 87 19.74 -4.59 1.02
CA GLY A 87 20.76 -4.66 -0.03
C GLY A 87 20.42 -5.61 -1.17
N ASN A 88 19.33 -6.37 -1.08
CA ASN A 88 18.91 -7.30 -2.12
C ASN A 88 18.13 -6.56 -3.23
N LYS A 89 18.35 -6.96 -4.48
CA LYS A 89 17.62 -6.46 -5.66
C LYS A 89 16.10 -6.68 -5.57
N THR A 90 15.65 -7.59 -4.72
CA THR A 90 14.22 -7.90 -4.51
C THR A 90 13.53 -7.01 -3.49
N TYR A 91 14.26 -6.09 -2.84
CA TYR A 91 13.69 -5.06 -1.98
C TYR A 91 12.83 -4.09 -2.78
N ILE A 92 11.58 -3.92 -2.37
CA ILE A 92 10.65 -2.98 -3.03
C ILE A 92 10.14 -1.89 -2.10
N GLY A 93 10.31 -2.02 -0.79
CA GLY A 93 9.86 -1.01 0.15
C GLY A 93 9.92 -1.42 1.60
N LYS A 94 9.48 -0.52 2.48
CA LYS A 94 9.55 -0.69 3.93
C LYS A 94 8.41 0.02 4.64
N LEU A 95 7.84 -0.59 5.67
CA LEU A 95 6.99 0.09 6.65
C LEU A 95 7.81 0.39 7.90
N ARG A 96 7.77 1.62 8.41
CA ARG A 96 8.42 2.01 9.67
C ARG A 96 7.41 2.53 10.65
N SER A 97 7.41 2.04 11.88
CA SER A 97 6.63 2.59 12.98
C SER A 97 7.37 3.68 13.74
N ASN A 98 6.63 4.52 14.46
CA ASN A 98 7.17 5.28 15.58
C ASN A 98 7.35 4.39 16.81
N PHE A 99 8.01 4.92 17.83
CA PHE A 99 8.28 4.19 19.08
C PHE A 99 7.03 3.58 19.73
N LEU A 100 5.91 4.30 19.71
CA LEU A 100 4.66 3.85 20.34
C LEU A 100 3.85 2.84 19.51
N GLY A 101 4.21 2.61 18.24
CA GLY A 101 3.43 1.79 17.31
C GLY A 101 2.09 2.41 16.91
N THR A 102 1.96 3.74 17.01
CA THR A 102 0.72 4.50 16.73
C THR A 102 0.76 5.24 15.40
N LYS A 103 1.95 5.50 14.87
CA LYS A 103 2.15 6.13 13.56
C LYS A 103 3.12 5.29 12.75
N PHE A 104 2.84 5.14 11.46
CA PHE A 104 3.69 4.41 10.54
C PHE A 104 3.86 5.18 9.24
N VAL A 105 4.99 4.97 8.59
CA VAL A 105 5.31 5.52 7.26
C VAL A 105 5.64 4.37 6.33
N VAL A 106 4.98 4.32 5.18
CA VAL A 106 5.27 3.38 4.09
C VAL A 106 6.25 4.04 3.14
N TYR A 107 7.34 3.34 2.82
CA TYR A 107 8.37 3.78 1.89
C TYR A 107 8.42 2.86 0.67
N ASP A 108 8.43 3.47 -0.50
CA ASP A 108 8.78 2.83 -1.77
C ASP A 108 10.30 2.88 -1.99
N ALA A 109 10.85 1.88 -2.65
CA ALA A 109 12.23 1.85 -3.12
C ALA A 109 12.49 2.79 -4.32
N LEU A 110 11.47 3.11 -5.12
CA LEU A 110 11.59 4.00 -6.28
C LEU A 110 11.02 5.41 -6.02
N PRO A 111 11.60 6.44 -6.65
CA PRO A 111 11.06 7.79 -6.57
C PRO A 111 9.68 7.88 -7.25
N PRO A 112 8.74 8.67 -6.70
CA PRO A 112 7.56 9.10 -7.43
C PRO A 112 8.00 10.00 -8.59
N ASN A 113 7.70 9.58 -9.83
CA ASN A 113 7.83 10.34 -11.07
C ASN A 113 9.21 10.95 -11.32
N GLY A 114 10.19 10.24 -11.92
CA GLY A 114 11.39 10.75 -12.62
C GLY A 114 12.24 11.91 -12.04
N VAL A 115 11.86 12.52 -10.92
CA VAL A 115 12.45 13.70 -10.33
C VAL A 115 13.56 13.18 -9.46
N THR A 116 14.77 13.35 -9.98
CA THR A 116 16.01 13.12 -9.25
C THR A 116 16.12 14.17 -8.14
N THR A 117 15.31 14.06 -7.08
CA THR A 117 15.53 14.82 -5.87
C THR A 117 16.62 14.12 -5.08
N MET A 118 17.85 14.59 -5.31
CA MET A 118 19.02 14.24 -4.52
C MET A 118 18.71 14.47 -3.03
N SER A 119 18.43 13.42 -2.26
CA SER A 119 18.52 13.51 -0.81
C SER A 119 20.00 13.69 -0.48
N LYS A 120 20.43 14.93 -0.23
CA LYS A 120 21.78 15.23 0.25
C LYS A 120 21.97 14.63 1.64
N CYS A 121 22.39 13.36 1.71
CA CYS A 121 23.02 12.83 2.90
C CYS A 121 24.42 13.46 2.96
N ARG A 122 24.60 14.47 3.82
CA ARG A 122 25.92 15.00 4.15
C ARG A 122 26.67 13.92 4.93
N SER A 123 27.51 13.15 4.26
CA SER A 123 28.57 12.37 4.90
C SER A 123 29.81 12.32 4.00
N THR A 124 30.80 13.12 4.41
CA THR A 124 32.26 12.92 4.33
C THR A 124 32.97 12.58 2.99
N ARG A 125 33.72 13.58 2.51
CA ARG A 125 35.09 13.58 1.93
C ARG A 125 35.46 12.68 0.71
N LEU A 126 35.83 13.41 -0.36
CA LEU A 126 36.99 13.30 -1.28
C LEU A 126 37.07 12.22 -2.41
N VAL A 127 37.16 12.78 -3.62
CA VAL A 127 38.04 12.44 -4.78
C VAL A 127 37.69 11.24 -5.67
N GLY A 128 37.60 11.52 -6.99
CA GLY A 128 37.93 10.55 -8.05
C GLY A 128 36.86 10.39 -9.14
N SER A 129 37.02 11.13 -10.23
CA SER A 129 36.24 11.04 -11.47
C SER A 129 36.23 9.63 -12.09
N LYS A 130 35.03 9.08 -12.34
CA LYS A 130 34.65 8.44 -13.61
C LYS A 130 33.15 8.63 -13.83
N GLN A 131 32.78 9.24 -14.95
CA GLN A 131 31.40 9.29 -15.45
C GLN A 131 30.80 7.89 -15.44
N SER A 132 29.82 7.67 -14.59
CA SER A 132 28.94 6.52 -14.63
C SER A 132 27.51 7.04 -14.62
N PHE A 133 26.71 6.54 -15.54
CA PHE A 133 25.27 6.79 -15.66
C PHE A 133 24.61 6.74 -14.26
N PRO A 134 23.62 7.60 -13.94
CA PRO A 134 23.02 7.58 -12.63
C PRO A 134 22.23 6.28 -12.45
N ARG A 135 22.85 5.28 -11.82
CA ARG A 135 22.12 4.19 -11.18
C ARG A 135 21.16 4.85 -10.21
N VAL A 136 19.86 4.77 -10.47
CA VAL A 136 18.82 5.14 -9.50
C VAL A 136 19.05 4.27 -8.28
N LEU A 137 19.69 4.83 -7.25
CA LEU A 137 19.90 4.15 -5.98
C LEU A 137 18.52 3.91 -5.39
N ALA A 138 18.22 2.66 -4.99
CA ALA A 138 17.01 2.33 -4.25
C ALA A 138 16.90 3.27 -3.02
N GLY A 139 15.94 4.20 -3.08
CA GLY A 139 15.70 5.21 -2.06
C GLY A 139 14.72 4.71 -1.01
N ASN A 140 14.33 5.59 -0.08
CA ASN A 140 13.13 5.37 0.73
C ASN A 140 12.24 6.58 0.54
N TYR A 141 11.27 6.48 -0.36
CA TYR A 141 10.36 7.57 -0.69
C TYR A 141 9.04 7.35 0.05
N PRO A 142 8.62 8.26 0.94
CA PRO A 142 7.36 8.08 1.65
C PRO A 142 6.20 8.12 0.64
N VAL A 143 5.33 7.12 0.72
CA VAL A 143 4.14 6.99 -0.15
C VAL A 143 2.83 6.85 0.62
N ALA A 144 2.89 6.63 1.93
CA ALA A 144 1.70 6.67 2.77
C ALA A 144 2.05 6.89 4.24
N HIS A 145 1.14 7.53 4.96
CA HIS A 145 1.19 7.73 6.40
C HIS A 145 0.00 7.07 7.07
N ILE A 146 0.25 6.20 8.04
CA ILE A 146 -0.78 5.49 8.80
C ILE A 146 -0.76 6.02 10.22
N SER A 147 -1.91 6.37 10.77
CA SER A 147 -2.05 6.80 12.16
C SER A 147 -3.20 6.06 12.82
N TYR A 148 -2.98 5.70 14.09
CA TYR A 148 -3.98 5.14 14.98
C TYR A 148 -4.27 6.16 16.07
N GLU A 149 -5.55 6.50 16.25
CA GLU A 149 -5.96 7.37 17.35
C GLU A 149 -5.72 6.67 18.69
N LEU A 150 -5.19 7.44 19.64
CA LEU A 150 -5.00 7.02 21.02
C LEU A 150 -6.29 7.24 21.79
N ASN A 151 -6.78 6.21 22.46
CA ASN A 151 -7.92 6.34 23.36
C ASN A 151 -7.42 6.81 24.73
N VAL A 152 -7.08 8.11 24.85
CA VAL A 152 -6.46 8.68 26.07
C VAL A 152 -7.45 8.75 27.26
N LEU A 153 -8.76 8.62 27.02
CA LEU A 153 -9.81 8.86 28.02
C LEU A 153 -10.68 7.63 28.35
N GLY A 154 -10.17 6.41 28.13
CA GLY A 154 -10.88 5.18 28.56
C GLY A 154 -12.18 4.87 27.78
N ALA A 155 -12.47 5.59 26.71
CA ALA A 155 -13.60 5.29 25.83
C ALA A 155 -13.37 3.94 25.15
N ARG A 156 -14.13 2.93 25.58
CA ARG A 156 -14.16 1.61 24.94
C ARG A 156 -14.77 1.76 23.55
N GLY A 157 -13.94 1.75 22.52
CA GLY A 157 -14.36 1.87 21.13
C GLY A 157 -13.36 1.22 20.17
N PRO A 158 -13.81 0.80 18.96
CA PRO A 158 -12.92 0.31 17.92
C PRO A 158 -11.79 1.31 17.64
N ARG A 159 -10.55 0.81 17.48
CA ARG A 159 -9.39 1.65 17.16
C ARG A 159 -9.65 2.40 15.86
N ARG A 160 -9.54 3.73 15.88
CA ARG A 160 -9.66 4.57 14.68
C ARG A 160 -8.31 4.68 13.99
N MET A 161 -8.32 4.39 12.70
CA MET A 161 -7.16 4.33 11.81
C MET A 161 -7.41 5.26 10.64
N HIS A 162 -6.41 6.10 10.34
CA HIS A 162 -6.37 6.97 9.18
C HIS A 162 -5.13 6.66 8.35
N CYS A 163 -5.29 6.52 7.04
CA CYS A 163 -4.19 6.31 6.10
C CYS A 163 -4.22 7.42 5.05
N VAL A 164 -3.20 8.28 5.04
CA VAL A 164 -3.01 9.28 4.00
C VAL A 164 -2.15 8.65 2.90
N MET A 165 -2.66 8.61 1.68
CA MET A 165 -2.00 8.03 0.51
C MET A 165 -1.39 9.16 -0.33
N ASP A 166 -0.15 9.55 -0.04
CA ASP A 166 0.48 10.74 -0.62
C ASP A 166 0.46 10.82 -2.17
N PRO A 167 0.75 9.72 -2.91
CA PRO A 167 0.78 9.78 -4.38
C PRO A 167 -0.59 9.62 -5.01
N ILE A 168 -1.66 9.35 -4.25
CA ILE A 168 -3.00 9.13 -4.80
C ILE A 168 -3.86 10.34 -4.49
N PRO A 169 -4.29 11.14 -5.49
CA PRO A 169 -5.21 12.23 -5.23
C PRO A 169 -6.60 11.68 -4.88
N ALA A 170 -7.33 12.37 -4.01
CA ALA A 170 -8.67 11.95 -3.60
C ALA A 170 -9.67 11.85 -4.76
N THR A 171 -9.47 12.67 -5.81
CA THR A 171 -10.21 12.62 -7.08
C THR A 171 -10.15 11.25 -7.75
N SER A 172 -9.13 10.43 -7.45
CA SER A 172 -8.99 9.06 -7.96
C SER A 172 -10.23 8.22 -7.70
N VAL A 173 -10.86 8.36 -6.53
CA VAL A 173 -12.01 7.52 -6.11
C VAL A 173 -13.24 7.77 -6.97
N LYS A 174 -13.41 8.99 -7.49
CA LYS A 174 -14.56 9.37 -8.32
C LYS A 174 -14.63 8.54 -9.61
N PRO A 175 -15.82 8.37 -10.21
CA PRO A 175 -15.96 7.73 -11.52
C PRO A 175 -15.03 8.39 -12.55
N GLY A 176 -14.22 7.60 -13.24
CA GLY A 176 -13.25 8.10 -14.23
C GLY A 176 -11.95 8.69 -13.66
N GLY A 177 -11.78 8.77 -12.33
CA GLY A 177 -10.52 9.20 -11.72
C GLY A 177 -9.34 8.28 -12.11
N ILE A 178 -8.11 8.74 -11.95
CA ILE A 178 -6.92 7.93 -12.29
C ILE A 178 -5.93 7.99 -11.14
N ALA A 179 -5.62 6.83 -10.57
CA ALA A 179 -4.59 6.65 -9.58
C ALA A 179 -3.25 6.56 -10.30
N PRO A 180 -2.21 7.31 -9.87
CA PRO A 180 -0.90 7.25 -10.49
C PRO A 180 -0.32 5.84 -10.42
N ILE A 181 0.16 5.36 -11.56
CA ILE A 181 0.87 4.10 -11.67
C ILE A 181 2.35 4.41 -11.61
N GLN A 182 3.04 4.05 -10.52
CA GLN A 182 4.49 4.19 -10.40
C GLN A 182 5.20 3.10 -11.21
N LEU A 183 5.28 3.25 -12.53
CA LEU A 183 5.95 2.34 -13.45
C LEU A 183 6.89 3.11 -14.40
N ASP A 184 7.92 3.76 -13.87
CA ASP A 184 9.04 4.26 -14.70
C ASP A 184 10.17 3.22 -14.67
N PHE A 185 10.14 2.29 -15.62
CA PHE A 185 11.25 1.38 -15.90
C PHE A 185 12.04 1.92 -17.09
N PRO A 186 13.38 1.99 -17.05
CA PRO A 186 14.17 2.12 -18.27
C PRO A 186 14.11 0.78 -19.02
N VAL A 187 12.98 0.50 -19.67
CA VAL A 187 12.90 -0.59 -20.63
C VAL A 187 13.58 -0.08 -21.90
N ASN A 188 14.78 -0.57 -22.17
CA ASN A 188 15.32 -0.52 -23.52
C ASN A 188 14.37 -1.34 -24.41
N ASN A 189 13.58 -0.60 -25.19
CA ASN A 189 12.98 -0.99 -26.47
C ASN A 189 12.16 -2.31 -26.47
N VAL A 190 10.81 -2.23 -26.45
CA VAL A 190 9.88 -2.60 -27.56
C VAL A 190 8.47 -2.11 -27.16
N ASP A 191 7.76 -1.53 -28.11
CA ASP A 191 6.42 -0.94 -28.08
C ASP A 191 5.32 -1.74 -27.35
N TYR A 192 5.00 -1.39 -26.10
CA TYR A 192 3.78 -1.85 -25.41
C TYR A 192 2.92 -0.73 -24.78
N PHE A 193 3.34 0.54 -24.85
CA PHE A 193 2.72 1.64 -24.09
C PHE A 193 1.89 2.64 -24.90
N THR A 194 1.49 2.34 -26.13
CA THR A 194 0.76 3.30 -26.98
C THR A 194 -0.77 3.36 -26.79
N LEU A 195 -1.35 2.62 -25.83
CA LEU A 195 -2.83 2.55 -25.70
C LEU A 195 -3.51 3.59 -24.79
N PHE A 196 -2.79 4.47 -24.09
CA PHE A 196 -3.43 5.46 -23.19
C PHE A 196 -2.88 6.89 -23.31
N ARG A 197 -2.36 7.28 -24.47
CA ARG A 197 -2.00 8.68 -24.73
C ARG A 197 -3.12 9.38 -25.50
N SER A 198 -4.16 9.78 -24.78
CA SER A 198 -5.13 10.74 -25.30
C SER A 198 -4.41 12.05 -25.61
N ARG A 199 -4.46 12.45 -26.89
CA ARG A 199 -3.88 13.67 -27.45
C ARG A 199 -4.37 14.90 -26.69
N SER A 200 -3.45 15.72 -26.16
CA SER A 200 -3.65 17.16 -26.16
C SER A 200 -2.34 17.86 -26.52
N SER A 201 -2.47 18.83 -27.41
CA SER A 201 -1.44 19.51 -28.18
C SER A 201 -0.48 20.38 -27.35
N ARG A 202 0.75 20.45 -27.87
CA ARG A 202 1.86 21.34 -27.50
C ARG A 202 1.42 22.80 -27.31
N SER A 203 1.92 23.44 -26.27
CA SER A 203 2.50 24.78 -26.38
C SER A 203 3.52 25.00 -25.26
N GLU A 204 4.79 25.04 -25.63
CA GLU A 204 5.89 25.49 -24.79
C GLU A 204 5.84 27.02 -24.72
N LYS A 205 5.79 27.59 -23.52
CA LYS A 205 6.30 28.94 -23.24
C LYS A 205 6.71 29.03 -21.77
N SER A 206 8.02 29.03 -21.58
CA SER A 206 8.74 29.43 -20.38
C SER A 206 8.44 30.87 -20.01
N MET A 207 8.02 31.13 -18.76
CA MET A 207 8.30 32.39 -18.03
C MET A 207 8.24 32.11 -16.53
N SER A 208 9.33 32.45 -15.85
CA SER A 208 9.48 32.48 -14.39
C SER A 208 8.52 33.50 -13.75
N GLY A 209 7.72 33.04 -12.78
CA GLY A 209 6.87 33.86 -11.92
C GLY A 209 6.76 33.25 -10.51
N PRO A 210 6.36 34.03 -9.48
CA PRO A 210 6.46 33.64 -8.08
C PRO A 210 5.55 32.45 -7.76
N LEU A 211 6.04 31.54 -6.92
CA LEU A 211 5.36 30.34 -6.45
C LEU A 211 4.09 30.72 -5.67
N ASP A 212 2.97 30.79 -6.40
CA ASP A 212 1.64 30.96 -5.83
C ASP A 212 0.95 29.59 -5.68
N ASP A 213 0.25 29.48 -4.56
CA ASP A 213 -0.40 28.32 -3.93
C ASP A 213 -1.52 27.72 -4.78
N ARG A 214 -1.17 27.17 -5.94
CA ARG A 214 -2.14 26.52 -6.85
C ARG A 214 -2.34 25.05 -6.48
N GLN A 215 -3.38 24.80 -5.68
CA GLN A 215 -4.09 23.53 -5.55
C GLN A 215 -3.17 22.29 -5.51
N ARG A 216 -2.54 22.05 -4.37
CA ARG A 216 -2.13 20.67 -4.06
C ARG A 216 -3.42 19.86 -3.94
N GLU A 217 -3.76 19.08 -4.96
CA GLU A 217 -4.88 18.13 -4.88
C GLU A 217 -4.76 17.36 -3.57
N GLU A 218 -5.82 17.37 -2.77
CA GLU A 218 -5.85 16.70 -1.49
C GLU A 218 -5.56 15.21 -1.68
N SER A 219 -4.60 14.69 -0.91
CA SER A 219 -4.23 13.28 -0.95
C SER A 219 -5.38 12.43 -0.43
N LEU A 220 -5.57 11.26 -1.03
CA LEU A 220 -6.59 10.32 -0.60
C LEU A 220 -6.38 9.92 0.86
N VAL A 221 -7.39 10.15 1.68
CA VAL A 221 -7.44 9.68 3.06
C VAL A 221 -8.37 8.48 3.13
N LEU A 222 -7.86 7.34 3.63
CA LEU A 222 -8.63 6.17 3.99
C LEU A 222 -8.87 6.14 5.49
N ARG A 223 -10.08 5.78 5.91
CA ARG A 223 -10.46 5.66 7.32
C ARG A 223 -11.19 4.35 7.58
N ASN A 224 -11.24 3.91 8.84
CA ASN A 224 -12.08 2.78 9.20
C ASN A 224 -13.54 3.03 8.80
N LYS A 225 -14.15 2.01 8.19
CA LYS A 225 -15.60 1.96 8.04
C LYS A 225 -16.26 1.82 9.41
N SER A 226 -17.27 2.63 9.66
CA SER A 226 -18.07 2.51 10.88
C SER A 226 -18.82 1.17 10.89
N PRO A 227 -18.85 0.44 12.02
CA PRO A 227 -19.64 -0.78 12.12
C PRO A 227 -21.13 -0.47 11.97
N ARG A 228 -21.90 -1.45 11.50
CA ARG A 228 -23.36 -1.38 11.45
C ARG A 228 -23.93 -2.21 12.59
N TRP A 229 -25.04 -1.76 13.16
CA TRP A 229 -25.78 -2.51 14.15
C TRP A 229 -26.36 -3.77 13.50
N HIS A 230 -26.15 -4.93 14.11
CA HIS A 230 -26.71 -6.19 13.65
C HIS A 230 -27.77 -6.66 14.64
N GLU A 231 -29.05 -6.51 14.28
CA GLU A 231 -30.17 -6.77 15.20
C GLU A 231 -30.17 -8.20 15.77
N GLN A 232 -29.94 -9.23 14.95
CA GLN A 232 -29.97 -10.61 15.43
C GLN A 232 -28.83 -10.96 16.40
N LEU A 233 -27.67 -10.31 16.25
CA LEU A 233 -26.48 -10.57 17.07
C LEU A 233 -26.35 -9.55 18.22
N GLN A 234 -27.23 -8.55 18.26
CA GLN A 234 -27.21 -7.44 19.23
C GLN A 234 -25.82 -6.82 19.42
N CYS A 235 -25.09 -6.63 18.32
CA CYS A 235 -23.74 -6.07 18.37
C CYS A 235 -23.42 -5.19 17.15
N TRP A 236 -22.46 -4.29 17.34
CA TRP A 236 -21.88 -3.49 16.26
C TRP A 236 -20.83 -4.33 15.51
N CYS A 237 -21.06 -4.58 14.22
CA CYS A 237 -20.18 -5.43 13.42
C CYS A 237 -19.94 -4.87 12.02
N LEU A 238 -18.88 -5.35 11.38
CA LEU A 238 -18.64 -5.13 9.96
C LEU A 238 -19.05 -6.38 9.19
N ASN A 239 -19.67 -6.21 8.02
CA ASN A 239 -20.00 -7.33 7.15
C ASN A 239 -18.79 -7.68 6.27
N PHE A 240 -18.13 -8.79 6.59
CA PHE A 240 -17.00 -9.33 5.85
C PHE A 240 -17.40 -10.37 4.78
N HIS A 241 -18.69 -10.60 4.56
CA HIS A 241 -19.22 -11.54 3.55
C HIS A 241 -18.61 -12.94 3.67
N GLY A 242 -18.44 -13.44 4.91
CA GLY A 242 -17.83 -14.74 5.18
C GLY A 242 -16.31 -14.81 4.98
N ARG A 243 -15.64 -13.75 4.53
CA ARG A 243 -14.18 -13.72 4.36
C ARG A 243 -13.43 -13.75 5.69
N VAL A 244 -14.01 -13.20 6.75
CA VAL A 244 -13.41 -13.13 8.08
C VAL A 244 -14.26 -13.96 9.04
N THR A 245 -13.62 -14.94 9.68
CA THR A 245 -14.31 -15.95 10.51
C THR A 245 -13.88 -15.93 11.96
N VAL A 246 -12.78 -15.25 12.31
CA VAL A 246 -12.24 -15.20 13.67
C VAL A 246 -12.29 -13.77 14.20
N ALA A 247 -12.94 -13.56 15.35
CA ALA A 247 -12.97 -12.28 16.04
C ALA A 247 -11.56 -11.81 16.42
N SER A 248 -11.24 -10.54 16.16
CA SER A 248 -9.92 -9.96 16.40
C SER A 248 -9.97 -8.43 16.29
N VAL A 249 -9.21 -7.73 17.13
CA VAL A 249 -8.99 -6.27 17.02
C VAL A 249 -8.29 -5.84 15.72
N LYS A 250 -7.83 -6.81 14.93
CA LYS A 250 -7.22 -6.60 13.62
C LYS A 250 -8.24 -6.65 12.47
N ASN A 251 -9.49 -7.00 12.73
CA ASN A 251 -10.49 -7.06 11.68
C ASN A 251 -10.96 -5.65 11.38
N PHE A 252 -10.76 -5.17 10.15
CA PHE A 252 -11.19 -3.84 9.75
C PHE A 252 -11.50 -3.76 8.26
N GLN A 253 -12.30 -2.76 7.91
CA GLN A 253 -12.51 -2.29 6.54
C GLN A 253 -12.09 -0.83 6.46
N LEU A 254 -11.42 -0.43 5.39
CA LEU A 254 -11.12 0.96 5.08
C LEU A 254 -11.96 1.45 3.90
N VAL A 255 -12.40 2.69 3.99
CA VAL A 255 -13.15 3.42 2.97
C VAL A 255 -12.52 4.80 2.76
N ALA A 256 -12.79 5.43 1.62
CA ALA A 256 -12.34 6.80 1.38
C ALA A 256 -13.05 7.77 2.34
N SER A 257 -12.31 8.72 2.88
CA SER A 257 -12.88 9.83 3.63
C SER A 257 -13.58 10.79 2.67
N PRO A 258 -14.80 11.26 2.97
CA PRO A 258 -15.44 12.32 2.20
C PRO A 258 -14.70 13.64 2.43
N GLU A 259 -14.31 14.32 1.36
CA GLU A 259 -13.81 15.69 1.41
C GLU A 259 -15.00 16.65 1.55
N GLY A 260 -15.10 17.37 2.67
CA GLY A 260 -15.88 18.61 2.79
C GLY A 260 -17.38 18.62 2.41
N GLY A 261 -18.00 17.49 2.12
CA GLY A 261 -19.38 17.39 1.63
C GLY A 261 -19.99 15.99 1.77
N GLU A 262 -21.25 15.85 1.35
CA GLU A 262 -22.05 14.62 1.53
C GLU A 262 -21.35 13.36 1.01
N ALA A 263 -21.35 12.31 1.83
CA ALA A 263 -20.77 11.02 1.49
C ALA A 263 -21.56 10.35 0.38
N GLY A 264 -21.15 10.55 -0.88
CA GLY A 264 -21.67 9.77 -2.00
C GLY A 264 -21.40 8.26 -1.81
N PRO A 265 -22.12 7.38 -2.51
CA PRO A 265 -22.03 5.92 -2.35
C PRO A 265 -20.60 5.36 -2.55
N GLU A 266 -19.77 6.05 -3.34
CA GLU A 266 -18.36 5.70 -3.54
C GLU A 266 -17.51 5.76 -2.26
N HIS A 267 -17.86 6.64 -1.30
CA HIS A 267 -17.17 6.76 -0.01
C HIS A 267 -17.57 5.68 0.99
N GLU A 268 -18.60 4.88 0.70
CA GLU A 268 -18.96 3.70 1.51
C GLU A 268 -18.34 2.39 0.98
N LYS A 269 -17.79 2.45 -0.25
CA LYS A 269 -17.19 1.31 -0.93
C LYS A 269 -15.90 0.90 -0.24
N VAL A 270 -15.83 -0.37 0.17
CA VAL A 270 -14.69 -0.91 0.93
C VAL A 270 -13.47 -1.00 0.02
N ILE A 271 -12.45 -0.17 0.25
CA ILE A 271 -11.21 -0.14 -0.52
C ILE A 271 -10.24 -1.23 -0.06
N LEU A 272 -10.17 -1.48 1.25
CA LEU A 272 -9.36 -2.53 1.86
C LEU A 272 -10.19 -3.25 2.93
N GLN A 273 -10.19 -4.58 2.88
CA GLN A 273 -10.79 -5.45 3.88
C GLN A 273 -9.72 -6.37 4.44
N PHE A 274 -9.55 -6.39 5.75
CA PHE A 274 -8.57 -7.22 6.42
C PHE A 274 -9.18 -7.91 7.63
N GLY A 275 -8.86 -9.19 7.83
CA GLY A 275 -9.29 -9.87 9.04
C GLY A 275 -8.75 -11.28 9.21
N LYS A 276 -8.93 -11.81 10.42
CA LYS A 276 -8.38 -13.09 10.86
C LYS A 276 -9.29 -14.25 10.47
N VAL A 277 -8.70 -15.33 9.95
CA VAL A 277 -9.40 -16.59 9.65
C VAL A 277 -8.80 -17.81 10.35
N GLY A 278 -7.57 -17.70 10.83
CA GLY A 278 -6.90 -18.75 11.61
C GLY A 278 -5.87 -18.18 12.57
N LYS A 279 -5.10 -19.04 13.24
CA LYS A 279 -4.06 -18.62 14.20
C LYS A 279 -3.06 -17.65 13.57
N ASP A 280 -2.62 -17.97 12.36
CA ASP A 280 -1.57 -17.27 11.62
C ASP A 280 -1.96 -17.00 10.16
N VAL A 281 -3.25 -16.98 9.87
CA VAL A 281 -3.79 -16.75 8.52
C VAL A 281 -4.84 -15.64 8.58
N PHE A 282 -4.73 -14.70 7.65
CA PHE A 282 -5.57 -13.50 7.56
C PHE A 282 -5.98 -13.27 6.11
N THR A 283 -7.23 -12.90 5.86
CA THR A 283 -7.66 -12.43 4.54
C THR A 283 -7.29 -10.96 4.36
N MET A 284 -6.86 -10.60 3.16
CA MET A 284 -6.59 -9.23 2.75
C MET A 284 -7.19 -9.03 1.36
N ASP A 285 -8.30 -8.30 1.27
CA ASP A 285 -8.95 -8.03 0.00
C ASP A 285 -8.85 -6.53 -0.30
N TYR A 286 -8.36 -6.15 -1.48
CA TYR A 286 -8.16 -4.76 -1.85
C TYR A 286 -8.75 -4.44 -3.21
N ARG A 287 -9.02 -3.16 -3.47
CA ARG A 287 -9.44 -2.69 -4.79
C ARG A 287 -8.81 -1.33 -5.10
N TYR A 288 -9.10 -0.83 -6.28
CA TYR A 288 -8.79 0.54 -6.67
C TYR A 288 -9.19 1.55 -5.56
N PRO A 289 -8.39 2.60 -5.27
CA PRO A 289 -7.20 3.07 -6.00
C PRO A 289 -5.87 2.51 -5.51
N ILE A 290 -5.86 1.61 -4.52
CA ILE A 290 -4.61 1.15 -3.90
C ILE A 290 -4.05 -0.10 -4.60
N SER A 291 -2.74 -0.28 -4.50
CA SER A 291 -2.02 -1.46 -4.99
C SER A 291 -1.87 -2.55 -3.92
N ALA A 292 -1.45 -3.76 -4.32
CA ALA A 292 -1.20 -4.85 -3.38
C ALA A 292 -0.09 -4.49 -2.37
N PHE A 293 0.96 -3.80 -2.83
CA PHE A 293 2.05 -3.31 -1.97
C PHE A 293 1.54 -2.36 -0.89
N GLN A 294 0.74 -1.36 -1.28
CA GLN A 294 0.15 -0.40 -0.35
C GLN A 294 -0.81 -1.09 0.64
N ALA A 295 -1.72 -1.93 0.14
CA ALA A 295 -2.65 -2.71 0.96
C ALA A 295 -1.93 -3.60 1.98
N PHE A 296 -0.87 -4.29 1.55
CA PHE A 296 -0.08 -5.16 2.40
C PHE A 296 0.66 -4.36 3.50
N ALA A 297 1.30 -3.25 3.14
CA ALA A 297 1.96 -2.37 4.11
C ALA A 297 0.98 -1.82 5.14
N ILE A 298 -0.23 -1.43 4.72
CA ILE A 298 -1.30 -1.01 5.63
C ILE A 298 -1.65 -2.13 6.61
N CYS A 299 -1.87 -3.35 6.12
CA CYS A 299 -2.20 -4.50 6.97
C CYS A 299 -1.06 -4.87 7.93
N LEU A 300 0.20 -4.76 7.52
CA LEU A 300 1.38 -5.01 8.37
C LEU A 300 1.38 -4.12 9.63
N SER A 301 0.92 -2.88 9.53
CA SER A 301 0.82 -1.95 10.68
C SER A 301 -0.15 -2.43 11.78
N SER A 302 -1.08 -3.33 11.45
CA SER A 302 -2.05 -3.89 12.40
C SER A 302 -1.43 -4.98 13.29
N PHE A 303 -0.31 -5.58 12.86
CA PHE A 303 0.39 -6.64 13.60
C PHE A 303 1.31 -6.11 14.69
N ASP A 304 1.67 -4.82 14.64
CA ASP A 304 2.50 -4.23 15.69
C ASP A 304 1.69 -4.06 16.99
N THR A 305 2.37 -4.31 18.11
CA THR A 305 1.83 -4.12 19.45
C THR A 305 1.79 -2.62 19.73
N LYS A 306 0.60 -2.10 20.03
CA LYS A 306 0.38 -0.68 20.27
C LYS A 306 0.33 -0.48 21.77
N ILE A 307 1.42 0.02 22.35
CA ILE A 307 1.62 0.11 23.81
C ILE A 307 0.54 1.00 24.47
N ALA A 308 -0.13 1.87 23.70
CA ALA A 308 -1.13 2.83 24.18
C ALA A 308 -2.55 2.66 23.59
N CYS A 309 -2.86 1.50 23.01
CA CYS A 309 -4.19 1.24 22.43
C CYS A 309 -4.88 -0.02 22.99
N GLU A 310 -4.43 -0.53 24.13
CA GLU A 310 -5.07 -1.65 24.86
C GLU A 310 -6.10 -1.14 25.86
#